data_AF-A0A7Y4LG26-F1
#
_entry.id   AF-A0A7Y4LG26-F1
#
_cell.length_a   1.000
_cell.length_b   1.000
_cell.length_c   1.000
_cell.angle_alpha   90.00
_cell.angle_beta   90.00
_cell.angle_gamma   90.00
#
_symmetry.space_group_name_H-M   'P 1'
#
loop_
_entity.id
_entity.type
_entity.pdbx_description
1 polymer ?
#
loop_
_entity_poly.entity_id
_entity_poly.type
_entity_poly.pdbx_seq_one_letter_code
_entity_poly.pdbx_strand_id
1 'polypeptide(L)'
;MTKNNETPIHDQILNSDHSSEQLGTAHDDLLDQAFRDHRPVAPYEDSGVDQSGLLSSRHADGAASSSGVSETKRPTVGELDLEARSSLRSLTRGSSIHATDQDDGYDVEYRKLRLERVILVGVWTQGTTAEVEATMQELAALAETAGSEVVDMLYQKRDKPDPGTYIGSGKVVELKDIVMSTGVDTVVCDGELSPGQMIALEKALDVKVIDRTMLILDIFAQHAKSKEGKAQVSLAQMEYLITRVRGWGGALSRQAGGRAGSNGGVGLRGPGETKIEADRRRLRSDMAKLRKEIAGMKTAREVKRSQRRESTIPQIAIAGYTNAGKSSLINALTGAGVLVEDALFATLDPTTRRAELADGRSVVFTDTVGFVCHLPTQLVEAFRSTLEEVVGADLVLHVVDGSDPFPLEQIKAVNGVISGIVRELKVEAPPEIIVVNKIDQADPLILAELRHALDDVVFVSAQEGDGIPELEARIELFLNTLDAHVHLLIPFTRGDIVSRLHKFGTVLSEEYHAEGTLIDVRLPHSLASELGEYQVTSA
;
A
#
# COMPACT_ATOMS: atom_id res chain seq x y z
N MET A 1 62.89 -9.19 35.97
CA MET A 1 63.90 -10.26 36.07
C MET A 1 63.10 -11.55 36.28
N THR A 2 63.07 -12.59 35.45
CA THR A 2 63.86 -13.09 34.31
C THR A 2 62.99 -14.21 33.69
N LYS A 3 62.60 -14.11 32.41
CA LYS A 3 63.01 -14.97 31.27
C LYS A 3 62.58 -16.46 31.28
N ASN A 4 61.72 -16.77 30.31
CA ASN A 4 61.77 -17.81 29.27
C ASN A 4 62.13 -19.27 29.61
N ASN A 5 61.31 -20.21 29.12
CA ASN A 5 61.76 -21.17 28.09
C ASN A 5 60.58 -21.87 27.37
N GLU A 6 60.45 -21.56 26.07
CA GLU A 6 59.93 -22.46 25.03
C GLU A 6 61.00 -23.55 24.76
N THR A 7 60.70 -24.77 24.27
CA THR A 7 60.58 -25.12 22.84
C THR A 7 60.36 -26.66 22.67
N PRO A 8 60.04 -27.16 21.44
CA PRO A 8 59.10 -28.25 21.16
C PRO A 8 59.76 -29.54 20.61
N ILE A 9 58.96 -30.55 20.23
CA ILE A 9 59.40 -31.64 19.34
C ILE A 9 58.33 -31.93 18.27
N HIS A 10 58.82 -31.93 17.02
CA HIS A 10 58.15 -32.19 15.75
C HIS A 10 58.31 -33.68 15.35
N ASP A 11 57.24 -34.21 14.74
CA ASP A 11 57.20 -35.00 13.50
C ASP A 11 57.66 -36.48 13.36
N GLN A 12 56.81 -37.19 12.57
CA GLN A 12 57.08 -38.33 11.66
C GLN A 12 57.24 -39.75 12.28
N ILE A 13 56.72 -40.88 11.74
CA ILE A 13 56.13 -41.24 10.43
C ILE A 13 55.49 -42.66 10.50
N LEU A 14 54.34 -42.83 9.83
CA LEU A 14 53.79 -43.94 9.01
C LEU A 14 53.69 -45.44 9.47
N ASN A 15 52.52 -45.98 9.08
CA ASN A 15 52.16 -47.32 8.57
C ASN A 15 51.70 -48.43 9.54
N SER A 16 50.40 -48.73 9.52
CA SER A 16 49.88 -49.89 8.74
C SER A 16 48.35 -50.04 8.87
N ASP A 17 47.67 -50.01 7.72
CA ASP A 17 46.25 -50.39 7.53
C ASP A 17 45.98 -51.86 7.90
N HIS A 18 44.88 -52.10 8.61
CA HIS A 18 43.74 -52.93 8.16
C HIS A 18 42.80 -53.25 9.34
N SER A 19 41.50 -53.27 9.05
CA SER A 19 40.39 -53.86 9.82
C SER A 19 39.81 -53.10 11.03
N SER A 20 38.86 -52.19 10.77
CA SER A 20 37.77 -51.87 11.72
C SER A 20 36.57 -51.17 11.05
N GLU A 21 36.13 -51.66 9.89
CA GLU A 21 35.02 -51.10 9.09
C GLU A 21 33.64 -51.70 9.46
N GLN A 22 33.48 -52.26 10.67
CA GLN A 22 32.25 -52.96 11.09
C GLN A 22 31.61 -52.45 12.39
N LEU A 23 32.01 -51.27 12.89
CA LEU A 23 31.43 -50.69 14.12
C LEU A 23 30.70 -49.34 13.92
N GLY A 24 30.66 -48.81 12.69
CA GLY A 24 29.96 -47.55 12.39
C GLY A 24 28.47 -47.67 12.10
N THR A 25 27.98 -48.84 11.67
CA THR A 25 26.60 -48.98 11.19
C THR A 25 25.56 -49.17 12.30
N ALA A 26 25.97 -49.59 13.50
CA ALA A 26 25.04 -49.86 14.60
C ALA A 26 24.63 -48.60 15.40
N HIS A 27 25.40 -47.51 15.33
CA HIS A 27 25.10 -46.27 16.05
C HIS A 27 24.16 -45.35 15.26
N ASP A 28 24.29 -45.32 13.93
CA ASP A 28 23.38 -44.55 13.06
C ASP A 28 21.99 -45.21 12.96
N ASP A 29 21.93 -46.55 12.94
CA ASP A 29 20.65 -47.30 12.94
C ASP A 29 19.83 -47.10 14.25
N LEU A 30 20.50 -46.77 15.36
CA LEU A 30 19.86 -46.47 16.66
C LEU A 30 19.38 -45.01 16.76
N LEU A 31 20.04 -44.08 16.06
CA LEU A 31 19.57 -42.68 15.94
C LEU A 31 18.34 -42.59 15.01
N ASP A 32 18.32 -43.37 13.93
CA ASP A 32 17.17 -43.46 13.01
C ASP A 32 15.94 -44.17 13.61
N GLN A 33 16.12 -44.94 14.69
CA GLN A 33 15.00 -45.53 15.45
C GLN A 33 14.43 -44.59 16.52
N ALA A 34 15.19 -43.60 16.99
CA ALA A 34 14.76 -42.66 18.04
C ALA A 34 13.88 -41.50 17.53
N PHE A 35 13.87 -41.24 16.21
CA PHE A 35 13.15 -40.11 15.60
C PHE A 35 11.96 -40.52 14.70
N ARG A 36 11.35 -41.70 14.92
CA ARG A 36 10.23 -42.18 14.08
C ARG A 36 8.89 -41.45 14.24
N ASP A 37 8.72 -40.61 15.26
CA ASP A 37 7.44 -39.92 15.55
C ASP A 37 7.46 -38.38 15.44
N HIS A 38 8.42 -37.79 14.71
CA HIS A 38 8.36 -36.38 14.33
C HIS A 38 8.36 -36.20 12.82
N ARG A 39 7.16 -36.20 12.22
CA ARG A 39 6.96 -35.60 10.90
C ARG A 39 6.93 -34.09 11.06
N PRO A 40 7.80 -33.32 10.40
CA PRO A 40 7.59 -31.88 10.27
C PRO A 40 6.28 -31.68 9.51
N VAL A 41 5.38 -30.90 10.10
CA VAL A 41 4.15 -30.44 9.45
C VAL A 41 4.59 -29.55 8.29
N ALA A 42 4.21 -29.89 7.07
CA ALA A 42 4.45 -29.05 5.90
C ALA A 42 3.79 -27.67 6.12
N PRO A 43 4.42 -26.55 5.72
CA PRO A 43 3.76 -25.26 5.74
C PRO A 43 2.53 -25.33 4.83
N TYR A 44 1.38 -24.98 5.39
CA TYR A 44 0.11 -24.92 4.69
C TYR A 44 0.17 -23.75 3.69
N GLU A 45 0.28 -24.06 2.40
CA GLU A 45 0.18 -23.06 1.33
C GLU A 45 -1.25 -22.51 1.28
N ASP A 46 -1.45 -21.32 1.83
CA ASP A 46 -2.69 -20.56 1.68
C ASP A 46 -2.74 -19.95 0.27
N SER A 47 -3.59 -20.50 -0.58
CA SER A 47 -3.99 -19.87 -1.83
C SER A 47 -4.64 -18.53 -1.50
N GLY A 48 -3.99 -17.41 -1.81
CA GLY A 48 -4.42 -16.04 -1.49
C GLY A 48 -5.80 -15.65 -2.03
N VAL A 49 -6.85 -16.19 -1.42
CA VAL A 49 -8.27 -15.91 -1.65
C VAL A 49 -8.80 -15.30 -0.36
N ASP A 50 -9.59 -14.22 -0.46
CA ASP A 50 -10.30 -13.57 0.65
C ASP A 50 -11.04 -14.61 1.52
N GLN A 51 -10.42 -14.99 2.66
CA GLN A 51 -10.95 -16.02 3.57
C GLN A 51 -11.94 -15.46 4.61
N SER A 52 -12.54 -14.29 4.38
CA SER A 52 -13.57 -13.75 5.28
C SER A 52 -14.86 -14.62 5.37
N GLY A 53 -14.96 -15.69 4.58
CA GLY A 53 -16.13 -16.60 4.53
C GLY A 53 -16.03 -17.92 5.31
N LEU A 54 -14.92 -18.24 5.99
CA LEU A 54 -14.72 -19.58 6.60
C LEU A 54 -15.18 -19.71 8.07
N LEU A 55 -16.28 -19.04 8.44
CA LEU A 55 -17.03 -19.34 9.66
C LEU A 55 -18.17 -20.33 9.35
N SER A 56 -17.84 -21.57 8.94
CA SER A 56 -18.79 -22.69 8.87
C SER A 56 -18.07 -24.04 8.72
N SER A 57 -18.63 -25.09 9.32
CA SER A 57 -18.02 -26.36 9.75
C SER A 57 -17.80 -27.49 8.71
N ARG A 58 -16.72 -28.27 8.94
CA ARG A 58 -16.47 -29.75 8.86
C ARG A 58 -16.70 -30.62 7.59
N HIS A 59 -15.62 -31.39 7.30
CA HIS A 59 -15.45 -32.77 6.77
C HIS A 59 -15.79 -33.15 5.32
N ALA A 60 -14.78 -33.67 4.58
CA ALA A 60 -14.81 -34.96 3.87
C ALA A 60 -13.42 -35.36 3.32
N ASP A 61 -13.04 -36.63 3.51
CA ASP A 61 -11.86 -37.32 2.98
C ASP A 61 -11.91 -37.52 1.44
N GLY A 62 -10.74 -37.60 0.80
CA GLY A 62 -10.60 -38.05 -0.58
C GLY A 62 -9.14 -38.18 -1.06
N ALA A 63 -8.68 -39.42 -1.21
CA ALA A 63 -7.34 -39.82 -1.61
C ALA A 63 -6.93 -39.35 -3.03
N ALA A 64 -5.64 -39.04 -3.22
CA ALA A 64 -5.03 -38.89 -4.54
C ALA A 64 -3.64 -39.54 -4.60
N SER A 65 -3.48 -40.37 -5.63
CA SER A 65 -2.30 -41.14 -6.03
C SER A 65 -1.14 -40.27 -6.53
N SER A 66 0.07 -40.68 -6.19
CA SER A 66 1.33 -40.07 -6.61
C SER A 66 1.75 -40.46 -8.03
N SER A 67 2.21 -39.47 -8.80
CA SER A 67 3.13 -39.65 -9.92
C SER A 67 4.07 -38.46 -9.97
N GLY A 68 5.36 -38.71 -9.73
CA GLY A 68 6.38 -37.69 -9.58
C GLY A 68 6.84 -37.09 -10.90
N VAL A 69 7.14 -35.78 -10.85
CA VAL A 69 8.02 -35.08 -11.80
C VAL A 69 8.74 -33.95 -11.04
N SER A 70 10.07 -34.04 -11.07
CA SER A 70 11.13 -33.02 -10.85
C SER A 70 10.74 -31.67 -10.21
N GLU A 71 11.31 -31.38 -9.04
CA GLU A 71 11.29 -30.07 -8.37
C GLU A 71 12.01 -29.00 -9.20
N THR A 72 11.27 -28.30 -10.05
CA THR A 72 11.52 -26.88 -10.33
C THR A 72 10.72 -26.08 -9.33
N LYS A 73 11.41 -25.27 -8.51
CA LYS A 73 10.84 -24.34 -7.52
C LYS A 73 9.63 -23.63 -8.14
N ARG A 74 8.42 -23.92 -7.66
CA ARG A 74 7.20 -23.28 -8.17
C ARG A 74 7.22 -21.82 -7.72
N PRO A 75 7.08 -20.86 -8.64
CA PRO A 75 7.04 -19.46 -8.27
C PRO A 75 5.83 -19.17 -7.38
N THR A 76 6.04 -18.36 -6.35
CA THR A 76 4.98 -17.87 -5.46
C THR A 76 3.95 -17.03 -6.23
N VAL A 77 2.75 -16.83 -5.66
CA VAL A 77 1.70 -15.99 -6.30
C VAL A 77 2.21 -14.58 -6.61
N GLY A 78 3.10 -14.03 -5.76
CA GLY A 78 3.74 -12.74 -6.01
C GLY A 78 4.74 -12.77 -7.16
N GLU A 79 5.54 -13.84 -7.29
CA GLU A 79 6.49 -14.01 -8.41
C GLU A 79 5.74 -14.18 -9.74
N LEU A 80 4.61 -14.88 -9.73
CA LEU A 80 3.73 -15.03 -10.90
C LEU A 80 3.07 -13.71 -11.33
N ASP A 81 2.64 -12.89 -10.37
CA ASP A 81 2.09 -11.54 -10.64
C ASP A 81 3.17 -10.61 -11.24
N LEU A 82 4.41 -10.67 -10.73
CA LEU A 82 5.54 -9.87 -11.23
C LEU A 82 6.03 -10.36 -12.61
N GLU A 83 6.07 -11.66 -12.85
CA GLU A 83 6.35 -12.23 -14.18
C GLU A 83 5.27 -11.82 -15.19
N ALA A 84 3.98 -11.82 -14.82
CA ALA A 84 2.91 -11.33 -15.68
C ALA A 84 3.05 -9.83 -16.01
N ARG A 85 3.54 -9.03 -15.06
CA ARG A 85 3.77 -7.58 -15.23
C ARG A 85 5.04 -7.26 -16.03
N SER A 86 6.14 -7.96 -15.74
CA SER A 86 7.42 -7.79 -16.44
C SER A 86 7.36 -8.32 -17.87
N SER A 87 6.62 -9.41 -18.12
CA SER A 87 6.33 -9.89 -19.48
C SER A 87 5.48 -8.89 -20.25
N LEU A 88 4.49 -8.21 -19.64
CA LEU A 88 3.79 -7.09 -20.26
C LEU A 88 4.72 -5.91 -20.57
N ARG A 89 5.64 -5.55 -19.67
CA ARG A 89 6.67 -4.50 -19.89
C ARG A 89 7.65 -4.86 -21.01
N SER A 90 8.00 -6.14 -21.14
CA SER A 90 8.91 -6.63 -22.18
C SER A 90 8.22 -6.70 -23.55
N LEU A 91 6.93 -7.04 -23.59
CA LEU A 91 6.15 -7.11 -24.81
C LEU A 91 5.89 -5.72 -25.42
N THR A 92 5.79 -4.67 -24.59
CA THR A 92 5.69 -3.29 -25.06
C THR A 92 7.03 -2.70 -25.53
N ARG A 93 8.17 -3.15 -25.01
CA ARG A 93 9.51 -2.68 -25.46
C ARG A 93 9.89 -3.14 -26.88
N GLY A 94 9.25 -4.18 -27.42
CA GLY A 94 9.67 -4.83 -28.68
C GLY A 94 8.69 -4.72 -29.84
N SER A 95 7.48 -4.17 -29.66
CA SER A 95 6.46 -4.18 -30.70
C SER A 95 6.05 -2.76 -31.10
N SER A 96 6.59 -2.29 -32.22
CA SER A 96 6.02 -1.18 -33.00
C SER A 96 4.75 -1.66 -33.70
N ILE A 97 3.75 -2.09 -32.93
CA ILE A 97 2.44 -2.47 -33.46
C ILE A 97 1.54 -1.25 -33.30
N HIS A 98 1.45 -0.46 -34.37
CA HIS A 98 0.32 0.42 -34.61
C HIS A 98 -0.94 -0.45 -34.75
N ALA A 99 -1.53 -0.85 -33.63
CA ALA A 99 -2.85 -1.46 -33.61
C ALA A 99 -3.86 -0.33 -33.82
N THR A 100 -4.40 -0.26 -35.04
CA THR A 100 -5.59 0.52 -35.35
C THR A 100 -6.79 -0.16 -34.70
N ASP A 101 -7.06 0.17 -33.43
CA ASP A 101 -8.36 -0.12 -32.81
C ASP A 101 -9.37 0.91 -33.35
N GLN A 102 -9.83 0.67 -34.58
CA GLN A 102 -11.04 1.26 -35.14
C GLN A 102 -12.22 0.35 -34.78
N ASP A 103 -12.79 0.53 -33.60
CA ASP A 103 -14.21 0.23 -33.36
C ASP A 103 -14.61 0.79 -31.99
N ASP A 104 -14.97 2.08 -31.98
CA ASP A 104 -15.95 2.67 -31.07
C ASP A 104 -16.18 4.12 -31.51
N GLY A 105 -17.26 4.38 -32.25
CA GLY A 105 -17.54 5.65 -32.91
C GLY A 105 -17.96 6.81 -32.00
N TYR A 106 -17.18 7.15 -30.96
CA TYR A 106 -17.43 8.32 -30.09
C TYR A 106 -16.11 8.93 -29.53
N ASP A 107 -15.83 10.20 -29.89
CA ASP A 107 -14.56 10.95 -29.65
C ASP A 107 -14.25 11.37 -28.19
N VAL A 108 -14.82 10.73 -27.17
CA VAL A 108 -14.18 10.79 -25.84
C VAL A 108 -13.23 9.61 -25.82
N GLU A 109 -12.02 9.84 -26.34
CA GLU A 109 -10.94 8.86 -26.30
C GLU A 109 -10.66 8.51 -24.84
N TYR A 110 -11.34 7.47 -24.33
CA TYR A 110 -10.85 6.60 -23.27
C TYR A 110 -9.70 5.76 -23.84
N ARG A 111 -8.78 6.36 -24.61
CA ARG A 111 -7.50 5.71 -24.87
C ARG A 111 -6.87 5.55 -23.50
N LYS A 112 -6.65 4.31 -23.09
CA LYS A 112 -5.72 4.00 -22.01
C LYS A 112 -4.46 4.81 -22.31
N LEU A 113 -4.18 5.80 -21.46
CA LEU A 113 -2.97 6.59 -21.52
C LEU A 113 -1.81 5.62 -21.44
N ARG A 114 -1.20 5.31 -22.57
CA ARG A 114 0.16 4.79 -22.60
C ARG A 114 1.02 6.03 -22.49
N LEU A 115 1.26 6.47 -21.26
CA LEU A 115 2.29 7.47 -21.01
C LEU A 115 3.59 6.78 -21.38
N GLU A 116 4.06 6.96 -22.61
CA GLU A 116 5.31 6.33 -23.04
C GLU A 116 6.46 7.25 -22.68
N ARG A 117 6.37 8.53 -23.03
CA ARG A 117 7.41 9.54 -22.78
C ARG A 117 6.79 10.85 -22.30
N VAL A 118 7.28 11.39 -21.19
CA VAL A 118 6.72 12.57 -20.53
C VAL A 118 7.76 13.62 -20.17
N ILE A 119 7.33 14.89 -20.15
CA ILE A 119 8.09 16.00 -19.56
C ILE A 119 7.34 16.51 -18.34
N LEU A 120 8.06 16.73 -17.25
CA LEU A 120 7.50 17.23 -16.00
C LEU A 120 7.68 18.74 -15.91
N VAL A 121 6.65 19.43 -15.45
CA VAL A 121 6.64 20.90 -15.34
C VAL A 121 6.15 21.34 -13.96
N GLY A 122 7.02 22.01 -13.21
CA GLY A 122 6.71 22.57 -11.89
C GLY A 122 6.69 24.10 -11.88
N VAL A 123 5.90 24.68 -10.96
CA VAL A 123 5.98 26.11 -10.64
C VAL A 123 6.39 26.27 -9.18
N TRP A 124 7.57 26.83 -8.98
CA TRP A 124 8.10 27.10 -7.65
C TRP A 124 7.56 28.43 -7.13
N THR A 125 6.60 28.37 -6.20
CA THR A 125 5.98 29.55 -5.59
C THR A 125 6.61 29.96 -4.26
N GLN A 126 6.92 28.99 -3.40
CA GLN A 126 7.50 29.18 -2.07
C GLN A 126 8.43 28.01 -1.75
N GLY A 127 9.21 28.14 -0.67
CA GLY A 127 10.12 27.08 -0.22
C GLY A 127 11.55 27.23 -0.71
N THR A 128 12.40 26.29 -0.33
CA THR A 128 13.80 26.21 -0.76
C THR A 128 13.95 25.49 -2.11
N THR A 129 15.12 25.61 -2.76
CA THR A 129 15.40 24.88 -4.00
C THR A 129 15.35 23.36 -3.78
N ALA A 130 15.83 22.89 -2.62
CA ALA A 130 15.82 21.48 -2.27
C ALA A 130 14.40 20.91 -2.13
N GLU A 131 13.45 21.66 -1.56
CA GLU A 131 12.04 21.24 -1.47
C GLU A 131 11.38 21.06 -2.85
N VAL A 132 11.69 21.95 -3.79
CA VAL A 132 11.17 21.87 -5.17
C VAL A 132 11.76 20.68 -5.89
N GLU A 133 13.07 20.46 -5.74
CA GLU A 133 13.74 19.30 -6.33
C GLU A 133 13.17 18.00 -5.78
N ALA A 134 12.94 17.90 -4.47
CA ALA A 134 12.28 16.76 -3.85
C ALA A 134 10.85 16.55 -4.39
N THR A 135 10.07 17.64 -4.54
CA THR A 135 8.70 17.56 -5.10
C THR A 135 8.71 17.11 -6.56
N MET A 136 9.66 17.59 -7.37
CA MET A 136 9.81 17.18 -8.76
C MET A 136 10.29 15.73 -8.89
N GLN A 137 11.16 15.28 -7.98
CA GLN A 137 11.57 13.87 -7.89
C GLN A 137 10.40 12.97 -7.50
N GLU A 138 9.55 13.40 -6.56
CA GLU A 138 8.30 12.70 -6.23
C GLU A 138 7.38 12.63 -7.46
N LEU A 139 7.21 13.73 -8.19
CA LEU A 139 6.42 13.75 -9.44
C LEU A 139 7.01 12.81 -10.51
N ALA A 140 8.33 12.71 -10.60
CA ALA A 140 9.00 11.78 -11.50
C ALA A 140 8.72 10.32 -11.11
N ALA A 141 8.87 10.00 -9.83
CA ALA A 141 8.55 8.67 -9.32
C ALA A 141 7.06 8.33 -9.54
N LEU A 142 6.15 9.30 -9.44
CA LEU A 142 4.72 9.12 -9.78
C LEU A 142 4.54 8.80 -11.26
N ALA A 143 5.19 9.56 -12.14
CA ALA A 143 5.11 9.34 -13.58
C ALA A 143 5.66 7.96 -13.98
N GLU A 144 6.80 7.55 -13.40
CA GLU A 144 7.42 6.24 -13.62
C GLU A 144 6.53 5.09 -13.12
N THR A 145 5.91 5.28 -11.95
CA THR A 145 4.92 4.35 -11.39
C THR A 145 3.72 4.17 -12.32
N ALA A 146 3.25 5.25 -12.97
CA ALA A 146 2.19 5.19 -13.96
C ALA A 146 2.60 4.50 -15.28
N GLY A 147 3.88 4.15 -15.42
CA GLY A 147 4.45 3.49 -16.61
C GLY A 147 5.15 4.44 -17.59
N SER A 148 5.37 5.70 -17.22
CA SER A 148 5.96 6.73 -18.09
C SER A 148 7.49 6.76 -18.05
N GLU A 149 8.12 7.06 -19.18
CA GLU A 149 9.53 7.45 -19.23
C GLU A 149 9.67 8.96 -19.07
N VAL A 150 10.29 9.41 -17.98
CA VAL A 150 10.56 10.84 -17.75
C VAL A 150 11.75 11.26 -18.59
N VAL A 151 11.50 12.09 -19.61
CA VAL A 151 12.53 12.54 -20.55
C VAL A 151 13.26 13.78 -20.02
N ASP A 152 12.52 14.70 -19.41
CA ASP A 152 13.07 15.95 -18.89
C ASP A 152 12.18 16.54 -17.78
N MET A 153 12.76 17.42 -16.97
CA MET A 153 12.08 18.12 -15.88
C MET A 153 12.39 19.61 -15.93
N LEU A 154 11.34 20.42 -15.94
CA LEU A 154 11.44 21.87 -16.01
C LEU A 154 10.67 22.48 -14.85
N TYR A 155 11.26 23.47 -14.19
CA TYR A 155 10.54 24.26 -13.20
C TYR A 155 10.79 25.76 -13.41
N GLN A 156 9.82 26.57 -13.00
CA GLN A 156 9.92 28.03 -13.07
C GLN A 156 9.62 28.66 -11.71
N LYS A 157 10.55 29.48 -11.22
CA LYS A 157 10.32 30.30 -10.03
C LYS A 157 9.38 31.46 -10.35
N ARG A 158 8.26 31.57 -9.62
CA ARG A 158 7.25 32.63 -9.75
C ARG A 158 6.47 32.79 -8.46
N ASP A 159 6.08 34.01 -8.10
CA ASP A 159 5.25 34.24 -6.90
C ASP A 159 3.89 33.51 -6.97
N LYS A 160 3.31 33.41 -8.17
CA LYS A 160 2.04 32.71 -8.44
C LYS A 160 2.07 32.05 -9.83
N PRO A 161 1.33 30.94 -10.02
CA PRO A 161 1.12 30.36 -11.35
C PRO A 161 0.52 31.38 -12.31
N ASP A 162 0.90 31.27 -13.59
CA ASP A 162 0.34 32.10 -14.64
C ASP A 162 -1.15 31.77 -14.85
N PRO A 163 -2.06 32.76 -14.82
CA PRO A 163 -3.49 32.49 -14.95
C PRO A 163 -3.88 31.94 -16.34
N GLY A 164 -3.06 32.18 -17.36
CA GLY A 164 -3.30 31.73 -18.73
C GLY A 164 -2.71 30.34 -18.99
N THR A 165 -1.45 30.09 -18.64
CA THR A 165 -0.72 28.88 -19.04
C THR A 165 -0.02 28.15 -17.90
N TYR A 166 -0.31 28.47 -16.63
CA TYR A 166 0.35 27.93 -15.42
C TYR A 166 1.84 28.30 -15.29
N ILE A 167 2.63 28.12 -16.35
CA ILE A 167 3.97 28.66 -16.56
C ILE A 167 3.94 29.92 -17.43
N GLY A 168 4.99 30.74 -17.37
CA GLY A 168 5.10 31.97 -18.16
C GLY A 168 5.33 31.71 -19.65
N SER A 169 4.93 32.67 -20.49
CA SER A 169 4.99 32.55 -21.97
C SER A 169 6.37 32.18 -22.53
N GLY A 170 7.46 32.73 -21.98
CA GLY A 170 8.81 32.35 -22.39
C GLY A 170 9.14 30.88 -22.13
N LYS A 171 8.68 30.35 -20.99
CA LYS A 171 8.86 28.94 -20.62
C LYS A 171 7.98 28.03 -21.46
N VAL A 172 6.80 28.49 -21.90
CA VAL A 172 5.94 27.75 -22.84
C VAL A 172 6.63 27.58 -24.19
N VAL A 173 7.33 28.61 -24.69
CA VAL A 173 8.11 28.51 -25.94
C VAL A 173 9.26 27.52 -25.77
N GLU A 174 10.02 27.63 -24.68
CA GLU A 174 11.11 26.68 -24.37
C GLU A 174 10.60 25.24 -24.29
N LEU A 175 9.49 25.01 -23.56
CA LEU A 175 8.86 23.70 -23.43
C LEU A 175 8.41 23.16 -24.80
N LYS A 176 7.87 24.03 -25.67
CA LYS A 176 7.48 23.65 -27.03
C LYS A 176 8.67 23.18 -27.86
N ASP A 177 9.79 23.88 -27.77
CA ASP A 177 11.01 23.51 -28.49
C ASP A 177 11.54 22.15 -27.99
N ILE A 178 11.49 21.91 -26.68
CA ILE A 178 11.88 20.62 -26.07
C ILE A 178 10.94 19.51 -26.55
N VAL A 179 9.62 19.71 -26.51
CA VAL A 179 8.62 18.74 -26.99
C VAL A 179 8.86 18.37 -28.46
N MET A 180 9.12 19.37 -29.32
CA MET A 180 9.41 19.13 -30.74
C MET A 180 10.72 18.37 -30.96
N SER A 181 11.74 18.63 -30.14
CA SER A 181 13.06 17.99 -30.28
C SER A 181 13.08 16.55 -29.74
N THR A 182 12.33 16.29 -28.67
CA THR A 182 12.32 15.00 -27.98
C THR A 182 11.24 14.07 -28.50
N GLY A 183 10.16 14.59 -29.09
CA GLY A 183 9.02 13.80 -29.56
C GLY A 183 8.23 13.19 -28.40
N VAL A 184 7.99 13.99 -27.36
CA VAL A 184 7.22 13.60 -26.16
C VAL A 184 5.72 13.71 -26.41
N ASP A 185 4.94 12.76 -25.94
CA ASP A 185 3.49 12.69 -26.19
C ASP A 185 2.65 13.43 -25.13
N THR A 186 3.20 13.60 -23.93
CA THR A 186 2.45 14.15 -22.78
C THR A 186 3.32 15.02 -21.89
N VAL A 187 2.75 16.14 -21.44
CA VAL A 187 3.34 17.01 -20.42
C VAL A 187 2.56 16.86 -19.12
N VAL A 188 3.28 16.64 -18.03
CA VAL A 188 2.72 16.52 -16.68
C VAL A 188 3.04 17.78 -15.89
N CYS A 189 2.02 18.46 -15.37
CA CYS A 189 2.19 19.61 -14.48
C CYS A 189 2.02 19.20 -13.01
N ASP A 190 2.92 19.67 -12.15
CA ASP A 190 2.89 19.37 -10.70
C ASP A 190 1.66 19.96 -9.99
N GLY A 191 1.22 21.16 -10.36
CA GLY A 191 0.05 21.81 -9.76
C GLY A 191 -1.27 21.48 -10.44
N GLU A 192 -2.36 21.69 -9.72
CA GLU A 192 -3.71 21.58 -10.28
C GLU A 192 -3.95 22.64 -11.37
N LEU A 193 -4.24 22.18 -12.58
CA LEU A 193 -4.53 23.07 -13.71
C LEU A 193 -6.01 23.43 -13.75
N SER A 194 -6.30 24.71 -13.93
CA SER A 194 -7.64 25.14 -14.30
C SER A 194 -7.98 24.69 -15.74
N PRO A 195 -9.27 24.50 -16.07
CA PRO A 195 -9.66 24.10 -17.43
C PRO A 195 -9.13 25.05 -18.51
N GLY A 196 -9.02 26.35 -18.23
CA GLY A 196 -8.47 27.33 -19.16
C GLY A 196 -6.97 27.16 -19.41
N GLN A 197 -6.20 26.89 -18.34
CA GLN A 197 -4.76 26.64 -18.43
C GLN A 197 -4.44 25.38 -19.21
N MET A 198 -5.16 24.28 -18.93
CA MET A 198 -5.00 23.01 -19.65
C MET A 198 -5.18 23.20 -21.16
N ILE A 199 -6.28 23.85 -21.58
CA ILE A 199 -6.57 24.13 -22.99
C ILE A 199 -5.50 25.01 -23.63
N ALA A 200 -5.06 26.04 -22.92
CA ALA A 200 -4.07 26.97 -23.43
C ALA A 200 -2.72 26.27 -23.66
N LEU A 201 -2.30 25.40 -22.74
CA LEU A 201 -1.09 24.59 -22.86
C LEU A 201 -1.21 23.53 -23.95
N GLU A 202 -2.29 22.75 -23.99
CA GLU A 202 -2.54 21.75 -25.05
C GLU A 202 -2.47 22.40 -26.44
N LYS A 203 -3.11 23.56 -26.61
CA LYS A 203 -3.08 24.31 -27.88
C LYS A 203 -1.69 24.86 -28.21
N ALA A 204 -0.91 25.26 -27.22
CA ALA A 204 0.42 25.83 -27.45
C ALA A 204 1.44 24.76 -27.83
N LEU A 205 1.36 23.59 -27.17
CA LEU A 205 2.34 22.51 -27.25
C LEU A 205 1.96 21.44 -28.28
N ASP A 206 0.69 21.34 -28.67
CA ASP A 206 0.16 20.31 -29.60
C ASP A 206 0.32 18.87 -29.07
N VAL A 207 0.39 18.73 -27.75
CA VAL A 207 0.50 17.45 -27.04
C VAL A 207 -0.45 17.44 -25.86
N LYS A 208 -0.72 16.25 -25.31
CA LYS A 208 -1.63 16.11 -24.17
C LYS A 208 -1.01 16.72 -22.92
N VAL A 209 -1.82 17.42 -22.12
CA VAL A 209 -1.38 18.01 -20.86
C VAL A 209 -2.22 17.42 -19.73
N ILE A 210 -1.55 16.86 -18.73
CA ILE A 210 -2.19 16.34 -17.52
C ILE A 210 -1.63 17.06 -16.30
N ASP A 211 -2.42 17.16 -15.24
CA ASP A 211 -1.95 17.61 -13.94
C ASP A 211 -1.64 16.43 -13.01
N ARG A 212 -1.03 16.75 -11.87
CA ARG A 212 -0.72 15.78 -10.80
C ARG A 212 -1.95 15.02 -10.33
N THR A 213 -3.11 15.67 -10.26
CA THR A 213 -4.38 15.03 -9.86
C THR A 213 -4.77 13.91 -10.82
N MET A 214 -4.74 14.17 -12.12
CA MET A 214 -5.03 13.16 -13.13
C MET A 214 -3.99 12.03 -13.14
N LEU A 215 -2.71 12.37 -12.98
CA LEU A 215 -1.64 11.35 -12.88
C LEU A 215 -1.88 10.39 -11.71
N ILE A 216 -2.18 10.93 -10.52
CA ILE A 216 -2.47 10.14 -9.33
C ILE A 216 -3.71 9.25 -9.54
N LEU A 217 -4.79 9.80 -10.11
CA LEU A 217 -6.00 9.05 -10.46
C LEU A 217 -5.71 7.88 -11.40
N ASP A 218 -4.83 8.07 -12.38
CA ASP A 218 -4.46 7.04 -13.34
C ASP A 218 -3.61 5.94 -12.69
N ILE A 219 -2.67 6.29 -11.81
CA ILE A 219 -1.93 5.29 -11.01
C ILE A 219 -2.92 4.46 -10.20
N PHE A 220 -3.89 5.08 -9.53
CA PHE A 220 -4.90 4.36 -8.77
C PHE A 220 -5.78 3.47 -9.65
N ALA A 221 -6.12 3.91 -10.86
CA ALA A 221 -6.92 3.10 -11.78
C ALA A 221 -6.18 1.82 -12.20
N GLN A 222 -4.85 1.90 -12.31
CA GLN A 222 -3.99 0.73 -12.59
C GLN A 222 -3.87 -0.21 -11.39
N HIS A 223 -3.88 0.31 -10.16
CA HIS A 223 -3.70 -0.45 -8.93
C HIS A 223 -5.00 -0.99 -8.31
N ALA A 224 -6.15 -0.45 -8.69
CA ALA A 224 -7.45 -0.90 -8.19
C ALA A 224 -7.76 -2.34 -8.64
N LYS A 225 -7.78 -3.30 -7.71
CA LYS A 225 -8.13 -4.69 -7.98
C LYS A 225 -9.60 -4.96 -7.64
N SER A 226 -10.07 -4.44 -6.51
CA SER A 226 -11.43 -4.64 -6.01
C SER A 226 -12.48 -3.92 -6.86
N LYS A 227 -13.72 -4.45 -6.85
CA LYS A 227 -14.85 -3.80 -7.54
C LYS A 227 -15.16 -2.42 -6.96
N GLU A 228 -14.99 -2.29 -5.65
CA GLU A 228 -15.20 -1.04 -4.93
C GLU A 228 -14.16 0.02 -5.31
N GLY A 229 -12.87 -0.32 -5.21
CA GLY A 229 -11.78 0.57 -5.56
C GLY A 229 -11.87 1.02 -7.01
N LYS A 230 -12.18 0.10 -7.94
CA LYS A 230 -12.40 0.44 -9.36
C LYS A 230 -13.56 1.44 -9.54
N ALA A 231 -14.68 1.24 -8.84
CA ALA A 231 -15.82 2.13 -8.93
C ALA A 231 -15.52 3.52 -8.34
N GLN A 232 -14.80 3.58 -7.21
CA GLN A 232 -14.40 4.83 -6.56
C GLN A 232 -13.43 5.65 -7.41
N VAL A 233 -12.39 5.01 -7.95
CA VAL A 233 -11.42 5.69 -8.82
C VAL A 233 -12.09 6.17 -10.10
N SER A 234 -12.95 5.36 -10.71
CA SER A 234 -13.70 5.76 -11.91
C SER A 234 -14.62 6.94 -11.63
N LEU A 235 -15.28 6.97 -10.47
CA LEU A 235 -16.11 8.10 -10.06
C LEU A 235 -15.27 9.37 -9.94
N ALA A 236 -14.12 9.30 -9.27
CA ALA A 236 -13.21 10.42 -9.08
C ALA A 236 -12.65 10.95 -10.42
N GLN A 237 -12.28 10.06 -11.34
CA GLN A 237 -11.90 10.42 -12.70
C GLN A 237 -13.03 11.16 -13.44
N MET A 238 -14.27 10.67 -13.36
CA MET A 238 -15.41 11.34 -14.01
C MET A 238 -15.72 12.71 -13.39
N GLU A 239 -15.59 12.85 -12.07
CA GLU A 239 -15.77 14.12 -11.36
C GLU A 239 -14.68 15.14 -11.73
N TYR A 240 -13.45 14.67 -11.91
CA TYR A 240 -12.37 15.49 -12.43
C TYR A 240 -12.63 15.92 -13.88
N LEU A 241 -13.00 14.98 -14.76
CA LEU A 241 -13.20 15.20 -16.19
C LEU A 241 -14.40 16.08 -16.51
N ILE A 242 -15.53 15.95 -15.79
CA ILE A 242 -16.77 16.70 -16.09
C ILE A 242 -16.57 18.22 -16.03
N THR A 243 -15.65 18.68 -15.18
CA THR A 243 -15.31 20.11 -15.05
C THR A 243 -14.46 20.61 -16.23
N ARG A 244 -13.82 19.70 -16.98
CA ARG A 244 -12.81 19.97 -18.02
C ARG A 244 -13.23 19.58 -19.45
N VAL A 245 -14.40 18.95 -19.65
CA VAL A 245 -14.97 18.53 -20.97
C VAL A 245 -14.98 19.64 -22.03
N ARG A 246 -15.11 20.92 -21.64
CA ARG A 246 -15.10 22.03 -22.61
C ARG A 246 -13.79 22.16 -23.39
N GLY A 247 -12.68 21.61 -22.88
CA GLY A 247 -11.36 21.77 -23.48
C GLY A 247 -11.05 20.86 -24.65
N TRP A 248 -11.56 19.62 -24.64
CA TRP A 248 -11.23 18.61 -25.64
C TRP A 248 -11.98 18.82 -26.97
N GLY A 249 -13.04 19.63 -27.00
CA GLY A 249 -13.88 19.88 -28.19
C GLY A 249 -13.43 21.03 -29.11
N GLY A 250 -12.32 21.70 -28.80
CA GLY A 250 -11.88 22.92 -29.51
C GLY A 250 -11.55 22.73 -30.99
N ALA A 251 -11.17 21.51 -31.40
CA ALA A 251 -10.91 21.17 -32.80
C ALA A 251 -12.19 20.89 -33.59
N LEU A 252 -13.21 20.26 -33.00
CA LEU A 252 -14.42 19.84 -33.73
C LEU A 252 -15.54 20.90 -33.79
N SER A 253 -15.59 21.86 -32.86
CA SER A 253 -16.68 22.86 -32.86
C SER A 253 -16.58 23.88 -34.01
N ARG A 254 -15.42 24.03 -34.66
CA ARG A 254 -15.28 24.97 -35.78
C ARG A 254 -15.87 24.47 -37.09
N GLN A 255 -16.05 23.16 -37.26
CA GLN A 255 -16.56 22.59 -38.51
C GLN A 255 -18.09 22.69 -38.64
N ALA A 256 -18.81 23.03 -37.57
CA ALA A 256 -20.26 23.28 -37.60
C ALA A 256 -20.64 24.76 -37.84
N GLY A 257 -19.67 25.68 -37.93
CA GLY A 257 -19.93 27.13 -37.92
C GLY A 257 -19.40 27.93 -39.11
N GLY A 258 -18.97 27.30 -40.21
CA GLY A 258 -18.23 27.98 -41.27
C GLY A 258 -18.78 27.76 -42.68
N ARG A 259 -19.83 28.51 -43.05
CA ARG A 259 -20.03 29.18 -44.37
C ARG A 259 -21.43 29.83 -44.42
N ALA A 260 -21.55 31.02 -43.86
CA ALA A 260 -22.59 31.96 -44.25
C ALA A 260 -22.15 32.69 -45.54
N GLY A 261 -22.11 31.94 -46.64
CA GLY A 261 -22.09 32.50 -47.98
C GLY A 261 -23.50 32.43 -48.53
N SER A 262 -24.15 33.60 -48.64
CA SER A 262 -25.24 33.92 -49.58
C SER A 262 -26.17 32.77 -50.02
N ASN A 263 -27.40 32.80 -49.53
CA ASN A 263 -28.57 31.97 -49.90
C ASN A 263 -28.60 30.54 -49.36
N GLY A 264 -29.23 30.36 -48.19
CA GLY A 264 -29.70 29.04 -47.73
C GLY A 264 -29.55 28.75 -46.24
N GLY A 265 -29.62 29.76 -45.37
CA GLY A 265 -29.58 29.57 -43.92
C GLY A 265 -30.89 29.01 -43.35
N VAL A 266 -31.23 27.77 -43.71
CA VAL A 266 -32.21 26.99 -42.93
C VAL A 266 -31.47 26.53 -41.68
N GLY A 267 -31.56 27.33 -40.62
CA GLY A 267 -31.12 26.94 -39.30
C GLY A 267 -31.72 25.58 -38.95
N LEU A 268 -30.86 24.63 -38.59
CA LEU A 268 -31.25 23.38 -37.94
C LEU A 268 -31.94 23.72 -36.60
N ARG A 269 -33.24 24.03 -36.66
CA ARG A 269 -34.16 24.01 -35.54
C ARG A 269 -34.63 22.57 -35.33
N GLY A 270 -33.69 21.73 -34.88
CA GLY A 270 -34.03 20.57 -34.05
C GLY A 270 -33.61 20.87 -32.61
N PRO A 271 -34.04 20.09 -31.59
CA PRO A 271 -33.45 20.16 -30.26
C PRO A 271 -32.02 19.62 -30.33
N GLY A 272 -31.11 20.42 -30.88
CA GLY A 272 -29.72 20.10 -31.11
C GLY A 272 -28.96 20.24 -29.80
N GLU A 273 -29.00 19.19 -28.98
CA GLU A 273 -28.07 19.05 -27.86
C GLU A 273 -26.65 19.16 -28.42
N THR A 274 -25.89 20.16 -27.99
CA THR A 274 -24.49 20.30 -28.40
C THR A 274 -23.73 19.04 -27.97
N LYS A 275 -22.78 18.55 -28.77
CA LYS A 275 -21.97 17.36 -28.42
C LYS A 275 -21.41 17.42 -26.98
N ILE A 276 -20.94 18.61 -26.56
CA ILE A 276 -20.44 18.88 -25.22
C ILE A 276 -21.50 18.63 -24.12
N GLU A 277 -22.75 19.00 -24.38
CA GLU A 277 -23.84 18.81 -23.41
C GLU A 277 -24.27 17.34 -23.37
N ALA A 278 -24.28 16.65 -24.52
CA ALA A 278 -24.51 15.21 -24.58
C ALA A 278 -23.46 14.42 -23.80
N ASP A 279 -22.17 14.76 -23.96
CA ASP A 279 -21.05 14.13 -23.22
C ASP A 279 -21.17 14.41 -21.72
N ARG A 280 -21.47 15.65 -21.33
CA ARG A 280 -21.69 16.01 -19.93
C ARG A 280 -22.89 15.25 -19.33
N ARG A 281 -23.98 15.10 -20.08
CA ARG A 281 -25.16 14.35 -19.64
C ARG A 281 -24.83 12.86 -19.44
N ARG A 282 -24.04 12.28 -20.34
CA ARG A 282 -23.54 10.91 -20.22
C ARG A 282 -22.69 10.74 -18.97
N LEU A 283 -21.67 11.58 -18.76
CA LEU A 283 -20.83 11.55 -17.56
C LEU A 283 -21.66 11.66 -16.29
N ARG A 284 -22.66 12.55 -16.25
CA ARG A 284 -23.59 12.63 -15.09
C ARG A 284 -24.38 11.35 -14.87
N SER A 285 -24.87 10.73 -15.95
CA SER A 285 -25.60 9.47 -15.85
C SER A 285 -24.71 8.34 -15.35
N ASP A 286 -23.46 8.27 -15.79
CA ASP A 286 -22.54 7.21 -15.40
C ASP A 286 -22.03 7.41 -13.96
N MET A 287 -21.74 8.65 -13.55
CA MET A 287 -21.49 8.99 -12.15
C MET A 287 -22.67 8.60 -11.24
N ALA A 288 -23.92 8.82 -11.67
CA ALA A 288 -25.09 8.44 -10.89
C ALA A 288 -25.21 6.92 -10.70
N LYS A 289 -24.83 6.12 -11.70
CA LYS A 289 -24.76 4.66 -11.58
C LYS A 289 -23.66 4.25 -10.60
N LEU A 290 -22.45 4.76 -10.76
CA LEU A 290 -21.31 4.45 -9.88
C LEU A 290 -21.60 4.81 -8.42
N ARG A 291 -22.18 5.99 -8.15
CA ARG A 291 -22.60 6.38 -6.80
C ARG A 291 -23.61 5.41 -6.18
N LYS A 292 -24.56 4.90 -6.99
CA LYS A 292 -25.54 3.91 -6.53
C LYS A 292 -24.87 2.56 -6.23
N GLU A 293 -23.92 2.14 -7.06
CA GLU A 293 -23.15 0.92 -6.83
C GLU A 293 -22.31 1.02 -5.55
N ILE A 294 -21.59 2.14 -5.36
CA ILE A 294 -20.80 2.41 -4.14
C ILE A 294 -21.71 2.42 -2.90
N ALA A 295 -22.87 3.07 -2.97
CA ALA A 295 -23.83 3.07 -1.87
C ALA A 295 -24.34 1.66 -1.54
N GLY A 296 -24.56 0.80 -2.54
CA GLY A 296 -24.94 -0.60 -2.35
C GLY A 296 -23.84 -1.44 -1.68
N MET A 297 -22.57 -1.10 -1.89
CA MET A 297 -21.44 -1.77 -1.26
C MET A 297 -21.26 -1.37 0.22
N LYS A 298 -21.84 -0.24 0.66
CA LYS A 298 -21.72 0.27 2.04
C LYS A 298 -22.23 -0.72 3.09
N THR A 299 -23.36 -1.38 2.83
CA THR A 299 -23.96 -2.32 3.79
C THR A 299 -23.06 -3.53 4.03
N ALA A 300 -22.45 -4.07 2.96
CA ALA A 300 -21.50 -5.18 3.10
C ALA A 300 -20.26 -4.77 3.92
N ARG A 301 -19.79 -3.53 3.76
CA ARG A 301 -18.68 -2.98 4.57
C ARG A 301 -19.06 -2.79 6.03
N GLU A 302 -20.23 -2.24 6.32
CA GLU A 302 -20.70 -2.04 7.70
C GLU A 302 -20.81 -3.38 8.44
N VAL A 303 -21.27 -4.44 7.77
CA VAL A 303 -21.30 -5.80 8.33
C VAL A 303 -19.89 -6.34 8.57
N LYS A 304 -18.95 -6.21 7.61
CA LYS A 304 -17.55 -6.61 7.82
C LYS A 304 -16.91 -5.82 8.97
N ARG A 305 -17.20 -4.53 9.10
CA ARG A 305 -16.71 -3.66 10.18
C ARG A 305 -17.31 -4.02 11.53
N SER A 306 -18.60 -4.36 11.61
CA SER A 306 -19.21 -4.79 12.87
C SER A 306 -18.61 -6.11 13.34
N GLN A 307 -18.42 -7.08 12.45
CA GLN A 307 -17.73 -8.34 12.75
C GLN A 307 -16.28 -8.12 13.21
N ARG A 308 -15.59 -7.13 12.62
CA ARG A 308 -14.24 -6.71 13.03
C ARG A 308 -14.22 -6.11 14.43
N ARG A 309 -15.17 -5.24 14.77
CA ARG A 309 -15.30 -4.66 16.12
C ARG A 309 -15.70 -5.67 17.19
N GLU A 310 -16.44 -6.71 16.80
CA GLU A 310 -16.77 -7.84 17.68
C GLU A 310 -15.61 -8.84 17.79
N SER A 311 -14.57 -8.73 16.96
CA SER A 311 -13.38 -9.56 17.05
C SER A 311 -12.55 -9.18 18.26
N THR A 312 -12.06 -10.18 18.97
CA THR A 312 -11.11 -10.01 20.08
C THR A 312 -9.65 -9.86 19.61
N ILE A 313 -9.43 -9.82 18.29
CA ILE A 313 -8.10 -9.77 17.67
C ILE A 313 -7.75 -8.29 17.42
N PRO A 314 -6.64 -7.78 17.99
CA PRO A 314 -6.21 -6.40 17.77
C PRO A 314 -5.94 -6.08 16.30
N GLN A 315 -6.37 -4.89 15.89
CA GLN A 315 -6.22 -4.37 14.52
C GLN A 315 -5.22 -3.24 14.49
N ILE A 316 -4.13 -3.45 13.76
CA ILE A 316 -3.04 -2.50 13.59
C ILE A 316 -3.09 -1.99 12.15
N ALA A 317 -3.30 -0.69 11.95
CA ALA A 317 -3.25 -0.07 10.63
C ALA A 317 -1.89 0.56 10.39
N ILE A 318 -1.36 0.42 9.16
CA ILE A 318 -0.10 1.06 8.78
C ILE A 318 -0.40 2.25 7.88
N ALA A 319 -0.09 3.45 8.35
CA ALA A 319 -0.23 4.72 7.64
C ALA A 319 1.15 5.29 7.31
N GLY A 320 1.23 6.20 6.34
CA GLY A 320 2.51 6.79 5.93
C GLY A 320 2.58 7.09 4.44
N TYR A 321 3.57 7.90 4.09
CA TYR A 321 3.82 8.32 2.72
C TYR A 321 4.04 7.13 1.77
N THR A 322 3.71 7.34 0.49
CA THR A 322 4.05 6.40 -0.57
C THR A 322 5.55 6.20 -0.59
N ASN A 323 5.99 4.95 -0.77
CA ASN A 323 7.40 4.55 -0.70
C ASN A 323 8.09 4.72 0.68
N ALA A 324 7.36 5.01 1.77
CA ALA A 324 7.96 4.98 3.12
C ALA A 324 8.34 3.55 3.59
N GLY A 325 8.02 2.52 2.80
CA GLY A 325 8.31 1.11 3.11
C GLY A 325 7.25 0.43 3.99
N LYS A 326 5.99 0.87 3.92
CA LYS A 326 4.85 0.27 4.65
C LYS A 326 4.70 -1.23 4.40
N SER A 327 4.65 -1.63 3.12
CA SER A 327 4.51 -3.04 2.76
C SER A 327 5.76 -3.85 3.14
N SER A 328 6.96 -3.26 3.05
CA SER A 328 8.20 -3.87 3.56
C SER A 328 8.14 -4.12 5.07
N LEU A 329 7.65 -3.14 5.83
CA LEU A 329 7.51 -3.25 7.27
C LEU A 329 6.52 -4.37 7.65
N ILE A 330 5.39 -4.47 6.94
CA ILE A 330 4.44 -5.58 7.15
C ILE A 330 5.10 -6.92 6.88
N ASN A 331 5.89 -7.04 5.83
CA ASN A 331 6.56 -8.29 5.50
C ASN A 331 7.59 -8.67 6.55
N ALA A 332 8.36 -7.69 7.06
CA ALA A 332 9.29 -7.88 8.17
C ALA A 332 8.56 -8.36 9.43
N LEU A 333 7.43 -7.73 9.78
CA LEU A 333 6.64 -8.06 10.99
C LEU A 333 5.81 -9.35 10.86
N THR A 334 5.46 -9.78 9.64
CA THR A 334 4.63 -10.98 9.43
C THR A 334 5.43 -12.21 9.07
N GLY A 335 6.74 -12.06 8.76
CA GLY A 335 7.57 -13.14 8.21
C GLY A 335 7.09 -13.67 6.86
N ALA A 336 6.07 -13.04 6.26
CA ALA A 336 5.46 -13.47 5.01
C ALA A 336 6.27 -12.91 3.85
N GLY A 337 6.91 -13.80 3.09
CA GLY A 337 7.70 -13.48 1.89
C GLY A 337 6.86 -12.95 0.72
N VAL A 338 6.24 -11.79 0.90
CA VAL A 338 5.55 -11.06 -0.16
C VAL A 338 6.58 -10.14 -0.81
N LEU A 339 6.63 -10.16 -2.12
CA LEU A 339 7.49 -9.25 -2.88
C LEU A 339 7.01 -7.81 -2.69
N VAL A 340 7.92 -6.95 -2.24
CA VAL A 340 7.75 -5.50 -2.24
C VAL A 340 8.21 -4.98 -3.60
N GLU A 341 7.36 -4.22 -4.28
CA GLU A 341 7.76 -3.46 -5.47
C GLU A 341 8.06 -2.01 -5.03
N ASP A 342 9.17 -1.44 -5.51
CA ASP A 342 9.48 -0.01 -5.41
C ASP A 342 8.57 0.78 -6.37
N ALA A 343 7.29 0.85 -6.05
CA ALA A 343 6.27 1.57 -6.81
C ALA A 343 5.39 2.39 -5.86
N LEU A 344 5.09 3.64 -6.22
CA LEU A 344 4.18 4.47 -5.44
C LEU A 344 2.76 3.89 -5.55
N PHE A 345 1.97 4.01 -4.50
CA PHE A 345 0.60 3.49 -4.45
C PHE A 345 0.45 1.99 -4.82
N ALA A 346 1.49 1.18 -4.55
CA ALA A 346 1.46 -0.28 -4.75
C ALA A 346 0.23 -0.94 -4.11
N THR A 347 -0.27 -0.39 -2.99
CA THR A 347 -1.46 -0.83 -2.29
C THR A 347 -2.56 0.24 -2.35
N LEU A 348 -3.64 -0.04 -3.09
CA LEU A 348 -4.86 0.79 -3.10
C LEU A 348 -5.99 0.18 -2.26
N ASP A 349 -6.23 -1.12 -2.42
CA ASP A 349 -7.20 -1.85 -1.62
C ASP A 349 -6.55 -2.26 -0.30
N PRO A 350 -7.19 -2.04 0.86
CA PRO A 350 -6.58 -2.36 2.14
C PRO A 350 -6.31 -3.86 2.23
N THR A 351 -5.06 -4.22 2.50
CA THR A 351 -4.64 -5.62 2.53
C THR A 351 -4.44 -6.03 3.98
N THR A 352 -5.25 -6.95 4.48
CA THR A 352 -5.17 -7.42 5.87
C THR A 352 -4.35 -8.70 5.94
N ARG A 353 -3.39 -8.77 6.86
CA ARG A 353 -2.58 -9.95 7.15
C ARG A 353 -2.63 -10.29 8.62
N ARG A 354 -2.62 -11.58 8.93
CA ARG A 354 -2.51 -12.06 10.30
C ARG A 354 -1.05 -12.30 10.62
N ALA A 355 -0.63 -11.86 11.80
CA ALA A 355 0.67 -12.19 12.39
C ALA A 355 0.46 -12.77 13.79
N GLU A 356 1.49 -13.41 14.29
CA GLU A 356 1.61 -13.84 15.68
C GLU A 356 2.79 -13.08 16.29
N LEU A 357 2.55 -12.37 17.40
CA LEU A 357 3.59 -11.67 18.15
C LEU A 357 4.42 -12.66 18.97
N ALA A 358 5.55 -12.22 19.53
CA ALA A 358 6.44 -13.10 20.29
C ALA A 358 5.79 -13.65 21.56
N ASP A 359 4.78 -12.95 22.10
CA ASP A 359 3.94 -13.39 23.22
C ASP A 359 2.86 -14.42 22.84
N GLY A 360 2.80 -14.86 21.58
CA GLY A 360 1.82 -15.81 21.06
C GLY A 360 0.47 -15.20 20.65
N ARG A 361 0.31 -13.87 20.75
CA ARG A 361 -0.93 -13.18 20.41
C ARG A 361 -1.10 -13.04 18.90
N SER A 362 -2.28 -13.40 18.41
CA SER A 362 -2.64 -13.09 17.01
C SER A 362 -3.04 -11.62 16.87
N VAL A 363 -2.46 -10.94 15.89
CA VAL A 363 -2.81 -9.56 15.49
C VAL A 363 -3.12 -9.49 13.99
N VAL A 364 -3.84 -8.45 13.57
CA VAL A 364 -4.11 -8.17 12.16
C VAL A 364 -3.45 -6.86 11.76
N PHE A 365 -2.52 -6.94 10.82
CA PHE A 365 -1.94 -5.76 10.15
C PHE A 365 -2.75 -5.42 8.91
N THR A 366 -3.12 -4.15 8.76
CA THR A 366 -3.81 -3.63 7.58
C THR A 366 -2.89 -2.67 6.84
N ASP A 367 -2.45 -3.05 5.65
CA ASP A 367 -1.77 -2.14 4.73
C ASP A 367 -2.79 -1.16 4.14
N THR A 368 -2.45 0.13 4.14
CA THR A 368 -3.35 1.20 3.68
C THR A 368 -2.73 2.00 2.55
N VAL A 369 -3.55 2.80 1.88
CA VAL A 369 -3.10 3.63 0.75
C VAL A 369 -1.98 4.56 1.18
N GLY A 370 -0.91 4.64 0.40
CA GLY A 370 0.17 5.62 0.58
C GLY A 370 -0.34 7.06 0.48
N PHE A 371 0.17 7.95 1.33
CA PHE A 371 -0.07 9.38 1.20
C PHE A 371 0.95 10.01 0.23
N VAL A 372 0.55 11.04 -0.50
CA VAL A 372 1.46 11.87 -1.30
C VAL A 372 1.30 13.33 -0.94
N CYS A 373 2.30 14.14 -1.26
CA CYS A 373 2.16 15.58 -1.13
C CYS A 373 0.99 16.09 -2.00
N HIS A 374 0.27 17.09 -1.49
CA HIS A 374 -0.80 17.79 -2.19
C HIS A 374 -1.92 16.86 -2.71
N LEU A 375 -2.35 15.89 -1.90
CA LEU A 375 -3.53 15.06 -2.19
C LEU A 375 -4.76 15.96 -2.48
N PRO A 376 -5.33 15.88 -3.69
CA PRO A 376 -6.55 16.62 -4.05
C PRO A 376 -7.70 16.25 -3.13
N THR A 377 -8.51 17.22 -2.73
CA THR A 377 -9.67 16.98 -1.84
C THR A 377 -10.69 16.00 -2.44
N GLN A 378 -10.84 16.03 -3.77
CA GLN A 378 -11.67 15.09 -4.54
C GLN A 378 -11.22 13.64 -4.38
N LEU A 379 -9.90 13.43 -4.20
CA LEU A 379 -9.34 12.10 -3.99
C LEU A 379 -9.54 11.59 -2.56
N VAL A 380 -9.52 12.48 -1.57
CA VAL A 380 -9.81 12.11 -0.17
C VAL A 380 -11.23 11.55 -0.05
N GLU A 381 -12.21 12.13 -0.75
CA GLU A 381 -13.58 11.61 -0.77
C GLU A 381 -13.68 10.22 -1.42
N ALA A 382 -12.92 10.00 -2.50
CA ALA A 382 -12.90 8.72 -3.22
C ALA A 382 -12.29 7.59 -2.38
N PHE A 383 -11.27 7.88 -1.57
CA PHE A 383 -10.58 6.94 -0.69
C PHE A 383 -11.02 6.99 0.76
N ARG A 384 -12.12 7.68 1.03
CA ARG A 384 -12.67 7.80 2.38
C ARG A 384 -12.83 6.43 3.05
N SER A 385 -13.35 5.44 2.33
CA SER A 385 -13.58 4.11 2.93
C SER A 385 -12.29 3.39 3.32
N THR A 386 -11.19 3.61 2.61
CA THR A 386 -9.89 3.01 2.93
C THR A 386 -9.20 3.76 4.06
N LEU A 387 -9.37 5.08 4.14
CA LEU A 387 -8.82 5.91 5.24
C LEU A 387 -9.62 5.77 6.55
N GLU A 388 -10.93 5.52 6.49
CA GLU A 388 -11.74 5.23 7.67
C GLU A 388 -11.26 3.95 8.39
N GLU A 389 -10.57 3.04 7.71
CA GLU A 389 -9.99 1.86 8.34
C GLU A 389 -8.81 2.20 9.26
N VAL A 390 -8.00 3.21 8.90
CA VAL A 390 -6.91 3.73 9.76
C VAL A 390 -7.48 4.27 11.07
N VAL A 391 -8.58 5.04 10.98
CA VAL A 391 -9.24 5.64 12.15
C VAL A 391 -9.94 4.60 13.03
N GLY A 392 -10.32 3.46 12.44
CA GLY A 392 -10.98 2.37 13.16
C GLY A 392 -10.02 1.37 13.82
N ALA A 393 -8.70 1.54 13.66
CA ALA A 393 -7.70 0.63 14.20
C ALA A 393 -7.47 0.84 15.70
N ASP A 394 -7.07 -0.23 16.39
CA ASP A 394 -6.68 -0.18 17.80
C ASP A 394 -5.31 0.49 17.99
N LEU A 395 -4.46 0.45 16.95
CA LEU A 395 -3.16 1.09 16.88
C LEU A 395 -2.83 1.49 15.44
N VAL A 396 -2.25 2.67 15.26
CA VAL A 396 -1.69 3.11 13.97
C VAL A 396 -0.16 3.10 14.04
N LEU A 397 0.48 2.41 13.11
CA LEU A 397 1.90 2.54 12.83
C LEU A 397 2.09 3.59 11.74
N HIS A 398 2.59 4.76 12.10
CA HIS A 398 2.88 5.83 11.16
C HIS A 398 4.31 5.70 10.65
N VAL A 399 4.45 5.13 9.46
CA VAL A 399 5.74 4.90 8.81
C VAL A 399 6.19 6.16 8.08
N VAL A 400 7.41 6.60 8.41
CA VAL A 400 8.05 7.80 7.87
C VAL A 400 9.34 7.38 7.18
N ASP A 401 9.61 7.94 6.00
CA ASP A 401 10.88 7.68 5.31
C ASP A 401 12.00 8.51 5.95
N GLY A 402 12.93 7.86 6.66
CA GLY A 402 14.08 8.53 7.27
C GLY A 402 15.15 8.97 6.27
N SER A 403 15.14 8.44 5.05
CA SER A 403 16.05 8.83 3.96
C SER A 403 15.59 10.08 3.21
N ASP A 404 14.33 10.47 3.40
CA ASP A 404 13.79 11.69 2.81
C ASP A 404 14.48 12.94 3.42
N PRO A 405 14.76 14.00 2.64
CA PRO A 405 15.33 15.23 3.17
C PRO A 405 14.41 16.02 4.12
N PHE A 406 13.09 15.77 4.08
CA PHE A 406 12.06 16.51 4.81
C PHE A 406 11.03 15.59 5.52
N PRO A 407 11.46 14.67 6.40
CA PRO A 407 10.59 13.69 7.04
C PRO A 407 9.54 14.32 7.96
N LEU A 408 9.86 15.46 8.59
CA LEU A 408 8.91 16.19 9.44
C LEU A 408 7.73 16.76 8.66
N GLU A 409 7.93 17.15 7.39
CA GLU A 409 6.83 17.62 6.53
C GLU A 409 5.92 16.45 6.13
N GLN A 410 6.49 15.25 5.91
CA GLN A 410 5.70 14.05 5.69
C GLN A 410 4.79 13.74 6.90
N ILE A 411 5.34 13.79 8.11
CA ILE A 411 4.55 13.57 9.34
C ILE A 411 3.40 14.56 9.43
N LYS A 412 3.67 15.87 9.23
CA LYS A 412 2.64 16.92 9.29
C LYS A 412 1.53 16.68 8.26
N ALA A 413 1.87 16.28 7.05
CA ALA A 413 0.90 16.06 5.99
C ALA A 413 -0.02 14.86 6.27
N VAL A 414 0.54 13.72 6.71
CA VAL A 414 -0.27 12.55 7.10
C VAL A 414 -1.16 12.90 8.29
N ASN A 415 -0.61 13.54 9.33
CA ASN A 415 -1.35 13.94 10.51
C ASN A 415 -2.47 14.94 10.17
N GLY A 416 -2.24 15.84 9.22
CA GLY A 416 -3.25 16.78 8.72
C GLY A 416 -4.45 16.06 8.09
N VAL A 417 -4.21 15.04 7.28
CA VAL A 417 -5.28 14.25 6.63
C VAL A 417 -6.03 13.40 7.67
N ILE A 418 -5.31 12.66 8.51
CA ILE A 418 -5.92 11.81 9.56
C ILE A 418 -6.75 12.68 10.51
N SER A 419 -6.21 13.81 10.98
CA SER A 419 -6.92 14.75 11.86
C SER A 419 -8.16 15.34 11.20
N GLY A 420 -8.11 15.62 9.90
CA GLY A 420 -9.26 16.07 9.11
C GLY A 420 -10.41 15.06 9.15
N ILE A 421 -10.09 13.78 8.94
CA ILE A 421 -11.07 12.69 8.94
C ILE A 421 -11.62 12.44 10.35
N VAL A 422 -10.76 12.41 11.37
CA VAL A 422 -11.15 12.27 12.79
C VAL A 422 -12.15 13.37 13.18
N ARG A 423 -11.86 14.63 12.81
CA ARG A 423 -12.75 15.77 13.07
C ARG A 423 -14.10 15.65 12.36
N GLU A 424 -14.12 15.15 11.14
CA GLU A 424 -15.35 14.95 10.37
C GLU A 424 -16.21 13.83 10.97
N LEU A 425 -15.59 12.70 11.31
CA LEU A 425 -16.25 11.53 11.88
C LEU A 425 -16.66 11.72 13.35
N LYS A 426 -16.08 12.72 14.03
CA LYS A 426 -16.29 13.02 15.46
C LYS A 426 -15.97 11.82 16.35
N VAL A 427 -14.84 11.19 16.07
CA VAL A 427 -14.28 10.08 16.85
C VAL A 427 -12.99 10.54 17.53
N GLU A 428 -12.49 9.77 18.50
CA GLU A 428 -11.13 9.99 19.01
C GLU A 428 -10.10 9.58 17.97
N ALA A 429 -8.94 10.24 17.98
CA ALA A 429 -7.82 9.83 17.16
C ALA A 429 -7.29 8.48 17.68
N PRO A 430 -6.99 7.52 16.80
CA PRO A 430 -6.38 6.28 17.23
C PRO A 430 -4.98 6.57 17.81
N PRO A 431 -4.53 5.74 18.76
CA PRO A 431 -3.17 5.85 19.27
C PRO A 431 -2.17 5.52 18.17
N GLU A 432 -1.01 6.17 18.22
CA GLU A 432 -0.05 6.21 17.13
C GLU A 432 1.36 5.90 17.64
N ILE A 433 2.08 5.05 16.92
CA ILE A 433 3.54 4.89 17.08
C ILE A 433 4.18 5.37 15.78
N ILE A 434 5.08 6.35 15.88
CA ILE A 434 5.86 6.83 14.74
C ILE A 434 7.02 5.88 14.50
N VAL A 435 7.14 5.38 13.28
CA VAL A 435 8.15 4.43 12.84
C VAL A 435 8.98 5.08 11.74
N VAL A 436 10.19 5.53 12.06
CA VAL A 436 11.13 6.06 11.07
C VAL A 436 11.84 4.88 10.41
N ASN A 437 11.47 4.61 9.17
CA ASN A 437 12.02 3.51 8.36
C ASN A 437 13.19 3.98 7.49
N LYS A 438 13.90 3.02 6.86
CA LYS A 438 15.06 3.24 5.96
C LYS A 438 16.24 3.93 6.64
N ILE A 439 16.48 3.63 7.92
CA ILE A 439 17.63 4.19 8.66
C ILE A 439 18.99 3.80 8.07
N ASP A 440 19.03 2.73 7.26
CA ASP A 440 20.19 2.29 6.50
C ASP A 440 20.62 3.28 5.41
N GLN A 441 19.68 4.08 4.90
CA GLN A 441 19.91 5.07 3.83
C GLN A 441 19.81 6.52 4.33
N ALA A 442 19.46 6.71 5.60
CA ALA A 442 19.22 8.02 6.18
C ALA A 442 20.51 8.79 6.52
N ASP A 443 20.47 10.12 6.35
CA ASP A 443 21.53 10.99 6.84
C ASP A 443 21.54 10.98 8.39
N PRO A 444 22.69 10.71 9.05
CA PRO A 444 22.80 10.75 10.51
C PRO A 444 22.33 12.06 11.14
N LEU A 445 22.46 13.20 10.44
CA LEU A 445 22.01 14.49 10.92
C LEU A 445 20.48 14.58 10.97
N ILE A 446 19.81 14.07 9.93
CA ILE A 446 18.34 14.01 9.86
C ILE A 446 17.80 13.09 10.96
N LEU A 447 18.43 11.92 11.16
CA LEU A 447 18.04 11.01 12.24
C LEU A 447 18.21 11.66 13.63
N ALA A 448 19.27 12.43 13.84
CA ALA A 448 19.49 13.14 15.10
C ALA A 448 18.44 14.24 15.34
N GLU A 449 18.05 14.96 14.29
CA GLU A 449 16.96 15.94 14.35
C GLU A 449 15.63 15.26 14.71
N LEU A 450 15.28 14.15 14.05
CA LEU A 450 14.07 13.38 14.34
C LEU A 450 14.04 12.87 15.78
N ARG A 451 15.16 12.38 16.32
CA ARG A 451 15.27 11.94 17.73
C ARG A 451 15.04 13.08 18.73
N HIS A 452 15.34 14.31 18.34
CA HIS A 452 15.15 15.47 19.21
C HIS A 452 13.76 16.09 19.07
N ALA A 453 13.18 16.02 17.87
CA ALA A 453 11.91 16.66 17.54
C ALA A 453 10.69 15.79 17.89
N LEU A 454 10.84 14.47 17.91
CA LEU A 454 9.75 13.52 18.12
C LEU A 454 9.91 12.77 19.44
N ASP A 455 8.83 12.70 20.19
CA ASP A 455 8.68 11.80 21.34
C ASP A 455 8.12 10.46 20.87
N ASP A 456 8.48 9.36 21.56
CA ASP A 456 7.94 8.01 21.31
C ASP A 456 8.04 7.52 19.85
N VAL A 457 9.26 7.59 19.30
CA VAL A 457 9.59 7.17 17.93
C VAL A 457 10.46 5.91 17.92
N VAL A 458 10.18 4.99 17.00
CA VAL A 458 10.99 3.79 16.76
C VAL A 458 11.73 3.93 15.44
N PHE A 459 13.02 3.60 15.43
CA PHE A 459 13.89 3.68 14.26
C PHE A 459 14.13 2.28 13.71
N VAL A 460 13.77 2.05 12.44
CA VAL A 460 13.84 0.72 11.83
C VAL A 460 14.45 0.75 10.43
N SER A 461 15.06 -0.37 10.04
CA SER A 461 15.26 -0.71 8.63
C SER A 461 14.43 -1.95 8.34
N ALA A 462 13.31 -1.78 7.64
CA ALA A 462 12.49 -2.91 7.23
C ALA A 462 13.20 -3.86 6.24
N GLN A 463 14.25 -3.37 5.58
CA GLN A 463 15.05 -4.16 4.63
C GLN A 463 16.12 -5.00 5.34
N GLU A 464 16.88 -4.39 6.25
CA GLU A 464 17.96 -5.08 6.98
C GLU A 464 17.45 -5.80 8.24
N GLY A 465 16.24 -5.46 8.71
CA GLY A 465 15.64 -6.00 9.93
C GLY A 465 16.03 -5.26 11.21
N ASP A 466 16.87 -4.22 11.11
CA ASP A 466 17.29 -3.42 12.27
C ASP A 466 16.09 -2.71 12.91
N GLY A 467 16.00 -2.73 14.24
CA GLY A 467 14.94 -2.07 15.01
C GLY A 467 13.57 -2.75 14.97
N ILE A 468 13.37 -3.80 14.15
CA ILE A 468 12.11 -4.56 14.13
C ILE A 468 11.78 -5.22 15.48
N PRO A 469 12.72 -5.87 16.20
CA PRO A 469 12.42 -6.43 17.52
C PRO A 469 12.03 -5.37 18.56
N GLU A 470 12.58 -4.16 18.45
CA GLU A 470 12.20 -3.04 19.32
C GLU A 470 10.77 -2.56 19.02
N LEU A 471 10.41 -2.48 17.73
CA LEU A 471 9.05 -2.15 17.30
C LEU A 471 8.04 -3.18 17.78
N GLU A 472 8.33 -4.48 17.62
CA GLU A 472 7.48 -5.57 18.11
C GLU A 472 7.25 -5.46 19.62
N ALA A 473 8.33 -5.28 20.40
CA ALA A 473 8.22 -5.11 21.85
C ALA A 473 7.39 -3.86 22.23
N ARG A 474 7.49 -2.77 21.47
CA ARG A 474 6.70 -1.55 21.70
C ARG A 474 5.21 -1.78 21.41
N ILE A 475 4.90 -2.48 20.32
CA ILE A 475 3.54 -2.89 19.97
C ILE A 475 2.96 -3.79 21.07
N GLU A 476 3.71 -4.79 21.52
CA GLU A 476 3.30 -5.68 22.61
C GLU A 476 3.02 -4.92 23.90
N LEU A 477 3.93 -4.02 24.31
CA LEU A 477 3.73 -3.16 25.47
C LEU A 477 2.46 -2.31 25.35
N PHE A 478 2.19 -1.75 24.17
CA PHE A 478 0.99 -0.98 23.92
C PHE A 478 -0.27 -1.84 24.02
N LEU A 479 -0.31 -2.99 23.35
CA LEU A 479 -1.46 -3.90 23.38
C LEU A 479 -1.74 -4.42 24.79
N ASN A 480 -0.71 -4.64 25.60
CA ASN A 480 -0.84 -4.98 27.02
C ASN A 480 -1.58 -3.90 27.83
N THR A 481 -1.51 -2.62 27.44
CA THR A 481 -2.26 -1.55 28.14
C THR A 481 -3.76 -1.57 27.84
N LEU A 482 -4.18 -2.24 26.76
CA LEU A 482 -5.57 -2.41 26.37
C LEU A 482 -6.22 -3.64 27.03
N ASP A 483 -5.41 -4.52 27.63
CA ASP A 483 -5.89 -5.76 28.23
C ASP A 483 -6.34 -5.58 29.67
N ALA A 484 -7.33 -6.39 30.06
CA ALA A 484 -7.64 -6.62 31.46
C ALA A 484 -6.73 -7.72 32.01
N HIS A 485 -6.15 -7.46 33.17
CA HIS A 485 -5.44 -8.46 33.97
C HIS A 485 -6.42 -9.10 34.95
N VAL A 486 -6.64 -10.42 34.82
CA VAL A 486 -7.61 -11.16 35.66
C VAL A 486 -7.07 -12.51 36.08
N HIS A 487 -7.50 -12.98 37.24
CA HIS A 487 -7.28 -14.34 37.71
C HIS A 487 -8.55 -15.16 37.50
N LEU A 488 -8.43 -16.30 36.80
CA LEU A 488 -9.55 -17.16 36.45
C LEU A 488 -9.35 -18.56 37.05
N LEU A 489 -10.34 -19.07 37.78
CA LEU A 489 -10.34 -20.47 38.23
C LEU A 489 -11.26 -21.28 37.32
N ILE A 490 -10.66 -22.07 36.43
CA ILE A 490 -11.38 -22.82 35.39
C ILE A 490 -11.54 -24.27 35.82
N PRO A 491 -12.78 -24.81 35.94
CA PRO A 491 -13.00 -26.22 36.23
C PRO A 491 -12.38 -27.13 35.16
N PHE A 492 -11.90 -28.31 35.54
CA PHE A 492 -11.33 -29.29 34.61
C PHE A 492 -12.30 -29.75 33.50
N THR A 493 -13.59 -29.53 33.67
CA THR A 493 -14.63 -29.80 32.66
C THR A 493 -14.64 -28.79 31.51
N ARG A 494 -13.99 -27.63 31.66
CA ARG A 494 -13.98 -26.51 30.71
C ARG A 494 -12.59 -26.26 30.09
N GLY A 495 -11.96 -27.33 29.59
CA GLY A 495 -10.69 -27.22 28.85
C GLY A 495 -10.77 -26.39 27.57
N ASP A 496 -11.99 -26.17 27.04
CA ASP A 496 -12.27 -25.24 25.94
C ASP A 496 -11.89 -23.80 26.30
N ILE A 497 -12.12 -23.39 27.55
CA ILE A 497 -11.80 -22.03 28.02
C ILE A 497 -10.28 -21.88 28.17
N VAL A 498 -9.59 -22.88 28.73
CA VAL A 498 -8.12 -22.86 28.86
C VAL A 498 -7.46 -22.72 27.49
N SER A 499 -7.88 -23.52 26.50
CA SER A 499 -7.38 -23.40 25.13
C SER A 499 -7.68 -22.03 24.51
N ARG A 500 -8.85 -21.46 24.80
CA ARG A 500 -9.22 -20.10 24.35
C ARG A 500 -8.35 -19.03 25.01
N LEU A 501 -7.99 -19.16 26.28
CA LEU A 501 -7.08 -18.25 26.97
C LEU A 501 -5.68 -18.27 26.38
N HIS A 502 -5.11 -19.44 26.08
CA HIS A 502 -3.81 -19.53 25.39
C HIS A 502 -3.82 -18.95 23.98
N LYS A 503 -4.99 -18.93 23.32
CA LYS A 503 -5.12 -18.45 21.94
C LYS A 503 -5.32 -16.95 21.83
N PHE A 504 -5.98 -16.34 22.82
CA PHE A 504 -6.43 -14.94 22.75
C PHE A 504 -5.91 -14.06 23.89
N GLY A 505 -5.22 -14.64 24.87
CA GLY A 505 -4.65 -13.93 26.01
C GLY A 505 -3.20 -14.34 26.26
N THR A 506 -2.50 -13.50 26.99
CA THR A 506 -1.12 -13.74 27.42
C THR A 506 -1.16 -14.34 28.82
N VAL A 507 -0.88 -15.65 28.92
CA VAL A 507 -0.88 -16.38 30.21
C VAL A 507 0.41 -16.07 30.96
N LEU A 508 0.29 -15.52 32.17
CA LEU A 508 1.40 -15.15 33.05
C LEU A 508 1.80 -16.32 33.97
N SER A 509 0.81 -17.03 34.51
CA SER A 509 1.02 -18.25 35.30
C SER A 509 -0.17 -19.19 35.23
N GLU A 510 0.11 -20.48 35.44
CA GLU A 510 -0.90 -21.54 35.47
C GLU A 510 -0.60 -22.47 36.66
N GLU A 511 -1.57 -22.61 37.56
CA GLU A 511 -1.48 -23.44 38.76
C GLU A 511 -2.67 -24.43 38.84
N TYR A 512 -2.39 -25.69 39.13
CA TYR A 512 -3.43 -26.71 39.26
C TYR A 512 -3.92 -26.83 40.70
N HIS A 513 -5.19 -26.51 40.94
CA HIS A 513 -5.88 -26.66 42.22
C HIS A 513 -6.83 -27.87 42.22
N ALA A 514 -7.32 -28.22 43.41
CA ALA A 514 -8.28 -29.33 43.57
C ALA A 514 -9.61 -29.09 42.84
N GLU A 515 -10.00 -27.83 42.65
CA GLU A 515 -11.29 -27.43 42.06
C GLU A 515 -11.19 -27.05 40.57
N GLY A 516 -9.97 -26.90 40.03
CA GLY A 516 -9.74 -26.48 38.65
C GLY A 516 -8.32 -25.94 38.43
N THR A 517 -8.08 -25.36 37.27
CA THR A 517 -6.84 -24.66 36.92
C THR A 517 -6.99 -23.17 37.23
N LEU A 518 -6.15 -22.64 38.12
CA LEU A 518 -6.03 -21.22 38.37
C LEU A 518 -5.07 -20.62 37.34
N ILE A 519 -5.55 -19.66 36.56
CA ILE A 519 -4.77 -19.03 35.49
C ILE A 519 -4.70 -17.53 35.78
N ASP A 520 -3.47 -17.02 35.84
CA ASP A 520 -3.19 -15.60 35.78
C ASP A 520 -2.97 -15.20 34.31
N VAL A 521 -3.85 -14.35 33.78
CA VAL A 521 -3.88 -14.06 32.35
C VAL A 521 -4.26 -12.61 32.06
N ARG A 522 -3.64 -12.05 31.02
CA ARG A 522 -4.06 -10.81 30.38
C ARG A 522 -4.89 -11.12 29.15
N LEU A 523 -6.08 -10.53 29.06
CA LEU A 523 -6.95 -10.73 27.91
C LEU A 523 -7.78 -9.47 27.60
N PRO A 524 -8.31 -9.37 26.36
CA PRO A 524 -9.17 -8.26 25.98
C PRO A 524 -10.36 -8.09 26.93
N HIS A 525 -10.73 -6.84 27.24
CA HIS A 525 -11.84 -6.51 28.16
C HIS A 525 -13.16 -7.21 27.83
N SER A 526 -13.47 -7.42 26.55
CA SER A 526 -14.66 -8.13 26.09
C SER A 526 -14.66 -9.59 26.54
N LEU A 527 -13.54 -10.29 26.36
CA LEU A 527 -13.37 -11.67 26.78
C LEU A 527 -13.31 -11.78 28.31
N ALA A 528 -12.69 -10.81 28.99
CA ALA A 528 -12.64 -10.77 30.45
C ALA A 528 -14.04 -10.63 31.05
N SER A 529 -14.89 -9.81 30.43
CA SER A 529 -16.29 -9.63 30.82
C SER A 529 -17.12 -10.91 30.57
N GLU A 530 -16.89 -11.60 29.45
CA GLU A 530 -17.55 -12.89 29.14
C GLU A 530 -17.21 -13.96 30.18
N LEU A 531 -15.94 -14.01 30.62
CA LEU A 531 -15.43 -14.98 31.58
C LEU A 531 -15.58 -14.53 33.04
N GLY A 532 -16.40 -13.51 33.31
CA GLY A 532 -16.61 -12.95 34.64
C GLY A 532 -17.05 -13.96 35.70
N GLU A 533 -17.74 -15.05 35.31
CA GLU A 533 -18.18 -16.11 36.24
C GLU A 533 -17.03 -16.95 36.82
N TYR A 534 -15.88 -16.98 36.16
CA TYR A 534 -14.69 -17.71 36.60
C TYR A 534 -13.67 -16.80 37.31
N GLN A 535 -13.92 -15.50 37.37
CA GLN A 535 -13.01 -14.55 38.01
C GLN A 535 -12.95 -14.75 39.52
N VAL A 536 -11.73 -14.85 40.03
CA VAL A 536 -11.44 -14.90 41.46
C VAL A 536 -10.67 -13.65 41.86
N THR A 537 -11.06 -13.04 42.97
CA THR A 537 -10.31 -11.91 43.53
C THR A 537 -8.94 -12.42 43.99
N SER A 538 -7.85 -11.77 43.57
CA SER A 538 -6.54 -12.10 44.13
C SER A 538 -6.60 -11.91 45.65
N ALA A 539 -6.06 -12.87 46.40
CA ALA A 539 -5.86 -12.72 47.84
C ALA A 539 -4.77 -11.69 48.13
#